data_AF-A0A2P5HJ52-F1
#
_entry.id   AF-A0A2P5HJ52-F1
#
_cell.length_a   1.000
_cell.length_b   1.000
_cell.length_c   1.000
_cell.angle_alpha   90.00
_cell.angle_beta   90.00
_cell.angle_gamma   90.00
#
_symmetry.space_group_name_H-M   'P 1'
#
loop_
_entity.id
_entity.type
_entity.pdbx_description
1 polymer ?
#
loop_
_entity_poly.entity_id
_entity_poly.type
_entity_poly.pdbx_seq_one_letter_code
_entity_poly.pdbx_strand_id
1 'polypeptide(L)'
;MLITALAKQIFAFSNIFIENLQVLRDGRILLSTLDSSGLLYVLDPSVQQPSAIQVANLPSFNGTSGVTGMAPLGTDRYAVTGGVHTSFAFEKGSMHVYIVSLQSNSVVDSIAVPDAPTLNGLAALPQCPHVLLSADSIGGRILRIDTRTRKVTVAVESDALTPGSSAGLAVGINGLRVHGGYVYFTNSNQGTFARFRIDKLGNQLGAVEVIARATSADDIYDDFTFDFAGNAYVAVHSYSVVKITPGGVQSLFYGADSNSSILHEPTSVALAIDGLSIYVSSGGNFAATPVTGGQVVQIWL
;
A
#
# COMPACT_ATOMS: atom_id res chain seq x y z
N MET A 1 21.81 10.06 -21.42
CA MET A 1 20.95 9.13 -22.18
C MET A 1 19.91 8.63 -21.20
N LEU A 2 18.66 9.15 -21.24
CA LEU A 2 17.59 8.60 -20.41
C LEU A 2 17.28 7.20 -20.96
N ILE A 3 17.63 6.16 -20.21
CA ILE A 3 17.08 4.83 -20.45
C ILE A 3 15.66 4.90 -19.90
N THR A 4 14.67 4.98 -20.77
CA THR A 4 13.27 4.86 -20.37
C THR A 4 13.06 3.44 -19.87
N ALA A 5 12.61 3.27 -18.63
CA ALA A 5 12.30 1.94 -18.11
C ALA A 5 11.26 1.26 -19.03
N LEU A 6 11.48 -0.01 -19.35
CA LEU A 6 10.49 -0.81 -20.07
C LEU A 6 9.28 -1.01 -19.14
N ALA A 7 8.06 -0.93 -19.69
CA ALA A 7 6.85 -1.20 -18.94
C ALA A 7 5.81 -1.95 -19.77
N LYS A 8 4.98 -2.75 -19.10
CA LYS A 8 3.88 -3.52 -19.69
C LYS A 8 2.67 -3.47 -18.77
N GLN A 9 1.52 -3.04 -19.31
CA GLN A 9 0.25 -3.22 -18.63
C GLN A 9 -0.11 -4.72 -18.64
N ILE A 10 -0.16 -5.32 -17.44
CA ILE A 10 -0.52 -6.73 -17.25
C ILE A 10 -2.03 -6.89 -17.30
N PHE A 11 -2.75 -5.98 -16.65
CA PHE A 11 -4.20 -6.01 -16.56
C PHE A 11 -4.75 -4.59 -16.31
N ALA A 12 -5.99 -4.34 -16.73
CA ALA A 12 -6.72 -3.12 -16.42
C ALA A 12 -8.18 -3.46 -16.09
N PHE A 13 -8.67 -2.89 -15.01
CA PHE A 13 -10.07 -3.00 -14.61
C PHE A 13 -10.90 -1.91 -15.30
N SER A 14 -12.17 -2.17 -15.55
CA SER A 14 -13.04 -1.20 -16.22
C SER A 14 -13.42 -0.02 -15.31
N ASN A 15 -13.67 -0.28 -14.03
CA ASN A 15 -14.21 0.71 -13.09
C ASN A 15 -13.90 0.39 -11.61
N ILE A 16 -12.81 -0.33 -11.34
CA ILE A 16 -12.39 -0.72 -9.98
C ILE A 16 -11.12 0.04 -9.62
N PHE A 17 -11.12 0.72 -8.47
CA PHE A 17 -9.93 1.35 -7.90
C PHE A 17 -9.11 0.31 -7.14
N ILE A 18 -7.85 0.08 -7.54
CA ILE A 18 -6.96 -0.87 -6.87
C ILE A 18 -6.00 -0.11 -5.96
N GLU A 19 -6.04 -0.43 -4.67
CA GLU A 19 -5.30 0.35 -3.66
C GLU A 19 -3.95 -0.25 -3.30
N ASN A 20 -3.89 -1.57 -3.12
CA ASN A 20 -2.65 -2.19 -2.68
C ASN A 20 -2.41 -3.51 -3.42
N LEU A 21 -1.16 -3.95 -3.43
CA LEU A 21 -0.76 -5.20 -4.06
C LEU A 21 0.32 -5.94 -3.27
N GLN A 22 0.20 -7.27 -3.25
CA GLN A 22 1.18 -8.17 -2.65
C GLN A 22 1.53 -9.28 -3.62
N VAL A 23 2.81 -9.38 -3.96
CA VAL A 23 3.34 -10.54 -4.69
C VAL A 23 3.31 -11.75 -3.77
N LEU A 24 2.63 -12.80 -4.23
CA LEU A 24 2.50 -14.10 -3.57
C LEU A 24 3.76 -14.94 -3.82
N ARG A 25 3.95 -16.02 -3.07
CA ARG A 25 5.16 -16.87 -3.16
C ARG A 25 5.32 -17.57 -4.51
N ASP A 26 4.24 -17.73 -5.26
CA ASP A 26 4.20 -18.35 -6.59
C ASP A 26 4.25 -17.32 -7.73
N GLY A 27 4.41 -16.03 -7.43
CA GLY A 27 4.54 -14.96 -8.41
C GLY A 27 3.21 -14.35 -8.85
N ARG A 28 2.07 -14.90 -8.40
CA ARG A 28 0.77 -14.25 -8.54
C ARG A 28 0.70 -13.00 -7.66
N ILE A 29 -0.29 -12.15 -7.90
CA ILE A 29 -0.45 -10.86 -7.23
C ILE A 29 -1.82 -10.82 -6.57
N LEU A 30 -1.85 -10.61 -5.26
CA LEU A 30 -3.07 -10.28 -4.51
C LEU A 30 -3.30 -8.77 -4.57
N LEU A 31 -4.55 -8.36 -4.82
CA LEU A 31 -4.96 -6.97 -5.03
C LEU A 31 -6.12 -6.63 -4.10
N SER A 32 -6.11 -5.42 -3.54
CA SER A 32 -7.21 -4.84 -2.74
C SER A 32 -7.94 -3.73 -3.48
N THR A 33 -9.23 -3.57 -3.20
CA THR A 33 -10.07 -2.52 -3.81
C THR A 33 -10.50 -1.45 -2.83
N LEU A 34 -10.52 -0.19 -3.28
CA LEU A 34 -11.01 0.97 -2.52
C LEU A 34 -12.29 1.58 -3.10
N ASP A 35 -12.83 1.03 -4.18
CA ASP A 35 -14.05 1.49 -4.85
C ASP A 35 -15.37 1.15 -4.12
N SER A 36 -15.31 0.90 -2.81
CA SER A 36 -16.43 0.47 -1.96
C SER A 36 -16.95 -0.96 -2.20
N SER A 37 -16.32 -1.74 -3.08
CA SER A 37 -16.71 -3.14 -3.34
C SER A 37 -16.23 -4.12 -2.25
N GLY A 38 -15.15 -3.79 -1.54
CA GLY A 38 -14.57 -4.62 -0.48
C GLY A 38 -13.97 -5.93 -0.98
N LEU A 39 -13.54 -5.97 -2.24
CA LEU A 39 -13.12 -7.19 -2.93
C LEU A 39 -11.61 -7.37 -2.87
N LEU A 40 -11.21 -8.64 -2.92
CA LEU A 40 -9.83 -9.07 -3.10
C LEU A 40 -9.73 -9.93 -4.35
N TYR A 41 -8.74 -9.63 -5.18
CA TYR A 41 -8.47 -10.36 -6.42
C TYR A 41 -7.08 -10.99 -6.41
N VAL A 42 -6.94 -12.13 -7.07
CA VAL A 42 -5.63 -12.67 -7.46
C VAL A 42 -5.49 -12.60 -8.97
N LEU A 43 -4.32 -12.13 -9.42
CA LEU A 43 -3.91 -12.03 -10.82
C LEU A 43 -2.66 -12.88 -11.04
N ASP A 44 -2.62 -13.67 -12.11
CA ASP A 44 -1.39 -14.33 -12.55
C ASP A 44 -0.74 -13.50 -13.67
N PRO A 45 0.40 -12.85 -13.43
CA PRO A 45 1.07 -12.03 -14.44
C PRO A 45 1.85 -12.86 -15.49
N SER A 46 2.01 -14.17 -15.28
CA SER A 46 2.81 -15.04 -16.17
C SER A 46 2.05 -15.58 -17.36
N VAL A 47 0.71 -15.61 -17.28
CA VAL A 47 -0.15 -16.10 -18.37
C VAL A 47 -0.33 -15.04 -19.46
N GLN A 48 -0.55 -15.48 -20.70
CA GLN A 48 -0.66 -14.58 -21.86
C GLN A 48 -1.88 -13.64 -21.77
N GLN A 49 -2.97 -14.10 -21.16
CA GLN A 49 -4.21 -13.34 -20.97
C GLN A 49 -4.61 -13.40 -19.50
N PRO A 50 -4.03 -12.53 -18.64
CA PRO A 50 -4.36 -12.49 -17.23
C PRO A 50 -5.83 -12.18 -17.00
N SER A 51 -6.42 -12.80 -15.97
CA SER A 51 -7.75 -12.48 -15.46
C SER A 51 -7.69 -12.25 -13.96
N ALA A 52 -8.49 -11.30 -13.47
CA ALA A 52 -8.63 -11.04 -12.05
C ALA A 52 -9.63 -12.02 -11.44
N ILE A 53 -9.15 -12.94 -10.60
CA ILE A 53 -9.98 -13.95 -9.93
C ILE A 53 -10.33 -13.43 -8.54
N GLN A 54 -11.62 -13.21 -8.25
CA GLN A 54 -12.04 -12.83 -6.90
C GLN A 54 -11.74 -13.98 -5.92
N VAL A 55 -11.02 -13.68 -4.85
CA VAL A 55 -10.62 -14.66 -3.83
C VAL A 55 -11.21 -14.40 -2.47
N ALA A 56 -11.72 -13.20 -2.19
CA ALA A 56 -12.43 -12.91 -0.96
C ALA A 56 -13.20 -11.59 -1.10
N ASN A 57 -14.11 -11.36 -0.18
CA ASN A 57 -14.74 -10.06 0.03
C ASN A 57 -14.87 -9.79 1.53
N LEU A 58 -14.73 -8.54 1.92
CA LEU A 58 -15.03 -8.10 3.27
C LEU A 58 -16.53 -8.17 3.54
N PRO A 59 -16.95 -8.34 4.81
CA PRO A 59 -18.34 -8.13 5.19
C PRO A 59 -18.77 -6.72 4.81
N SER A 60 -19.83 -6.61 4.01
CA SER A 60 -20.38 -5.32 3.62
C SER A 60 -21.35 -4.82 4.68
N PHE A 61 -21.09 -3.64 5.22
CA PHE A 61 -22.08 -2.90 6.02
C PHE A 61 -22.64 -1.78 5.13
N ASN A 62 -23.96 -1.75 4.98
CA ASN A 62 -24.67 -0.82 4.08
C ASN A 62 -24.22 -0.86 2.60
N GLY A 63 -23.67 -1.98 2.13
CA GLY A 63 -23.28 -2.11 0.72
C GLY A 63 -21.91 -1.50 0.38
N THR A 64 -21.14 -1.00 1.35
CA THR A 64 -19.85 -0.31 1.09
C THR A 64 -18.73 -0.84 1.97
N SER A 65 -17.61 -1.21 1.36
CA SER A 65 -16.38 -1.59 2.05
C SER A 65 -15.14 -1.27 1.23
N GLY A 66 -14.11 -0.75 1.86
CA GLY A 66 -12.80 -0.52 1.23
C GLY A 66 -11.74 -1.37 1.88
N VAL A 67 -10.76 -1.78 1.10
CA VAL A 67 -9.60 -2.57 1.53
C VAL A 67 -8.34 -1.81 1.17
N THR A 68 -7.44 -1.65 2.14
CA THR A 68 -6.20 -0.87 2.00
C THR A 68 -4.98 -1.79 2.05
N GLY A 69 -4.12 -1.65 3.06
CA GLY A 69 -2.88 -2.39 3.20
C GLY A 69 -3.05 -3.88 3.47
N MET A 70 -2.01 -4.63 3.14
CA MET A 70 -1.97 -6.07 3.31
C MET A 70 -0.60 -6.56 3.76
N ALA A 71 -0.58 -7.65 4.53
CA ALA A 71 0.65 -8.27 5.01
C ALA A 71 0.52 -9.81 5.08
N PRO A 72 1.56 -10.56 4.69
CA PRO A 72 1.56 -12.02 4.82
C PRO A 72 1.66 -12.44 6.29
N LEU A 73 0.81 -13.38 6.71
CA LEU A 73 0.85 -14.03 8.03
C LEU A 73 1.49 -15.43 7.98
N GLY A 74 1.82 -15.93 6.79
CA GLY A 74 2.33 -17.28 6.57
C GLY A 74 2.37 -17.65 5.09
N THR A 75 1.98 -18.89 4.77
CA THR A 75 1.96 -19.37 3.37
C THR A 75 0.70 -18.91 2.64
N ASP A 76 -0.48 -19.16 3.19
CA ASP A 76 -1.77 -18.93 2.50
C ASP A 76 -2.68 -17.94 3.23
N ARG A 77 -2.16 -17.28 4.28
CA ARG A 77 -2.92 -16.33 5.09
C ARG A 77 -2.34 -14.94 5.01
N TYR A 78 -3.23 -13.97 4.86
CA TYR A 78 -2.90 -12.56 4.73
C TYR A 78 -3.78 -11.77 5.70
N ALA A 79 -3.18 -10.81 6.39
CA ALA A 79 -3.93 -9.76 7.04
C ALA A 79 -4.20 -8.66 6.02
N VAL A 80 -5.41 -8.14 5.99
CA VAL A 80 -5.79 -6.96 5.19
C VAL A 80 -6.54 -5.98 6.08
N THR A 81 -6.32 -4.69 5.89
CA THR A 81 -7.08 -3.64 6.59
C THR A 81 -8.26 -3.18 5.74
N GLY A 82 -9.36 -2.85 6.41
CA GLY A 82 -10.53 -2.30 5.72
C GLY A 82 -11.67 -1.95 6.66
N GLY A 83 -12.68 -1.31 6.11
CA GLY A 83 -13.84 -0.80 6.85
C GLY A 83 -14.91 -0.29 5.91
N VAL A 84 -15.93 0.37 6.47
CA VAL A 84 -17.00 1.00 5.68
C VAL A 84 -16.44 2.24 5.01
N HIS A 85 -16.31 2.19 3.69
CA HIS A 85 -15.60 3.21 2.93
C HIS A 85 -16.54 4.30 2.42
N THR A 86 -16.10 5.55 2.56
CA THR A 86 -16.78 6.75 2.09
C THR A 86 -15.75 7.70 1.46
N SER A 87 -15.64 7.73 0.12
CA SER A 87 -14.85 8.72 -0.64
C SER A 87 -13.46 9.03 -0.05
N PHE A 88 -12.55 8.05 -0.04
CA PHE A 88 -11.19 8.15 0.53
C PHE A 88 -11.14 8.36 2.05
N ALA A 89 -12.23 8.07 2.75
CA ALA A 89 -12.32 8.01 4.19
C ALA A 89 -13.08 6.75 4.62
N PHE A 90 -13.12 6.50 5.93
CA PHE A 90 -13.85 5.38 6.51
C PHE A 90 -14.81 5.86 7.60
N GLU A 91 -15.94 5.17 7.73
CA GLU A 91 -16.89 5.43 8.81
C GLU A 91 -16.19 5.20 10.17
N LYS A 92 -16.35 6.16 11.08
CA LYS A 92 -15.76 6.09 12.42
C LYS A 92 -16.18 4.80 13.12
N GLY A 93 -15.20 4.05 13.61
CA GLY A 93 -15.44 2.79 14.33
C GLY A 93 -15.55 1.55 13.43
N SER A 94 -15.50 1.71 12.09
CA SER A 94 -15.68 0.59 11.16
C SER A 94 -14.40 -0.14 10.76
N MET A 95 -13.23 0.36 11.18
CA MET A 95 -11.95 -0.20 10.77
C MET A 95 -11.66 -1.54 11.45
N HIS A 96 -11.19 -2.49 10.65
CA HIS A 96 -10.84 -3.84 11.06
C HIS A 96 -9.54 -4.29 10.38
N VAL A 97 -8.87 -5.24 11.01
CA VAL A 97 -7.93 -6.15 10.35
C VAL A 97 -8.67 -7.46 10.09
N TYR A 98 -8.77 -7.85 8.82
CA TYR A 98 -9.36 -9.12 8.39
C TYR A 98 -8.26 -10.12 8.06
N ILE A 99 -8.47 -11.38 8.44
CA ILE A 99 -7.58 -12.48 8.06
C ILE A 99 -8.20 -13.21 6.89
N VAL A 100 -7.50 -13.21 5.76
CA VAL A 100 -7.91 -13.83 4.50
C VAL A 100 -7.12 -15.11 4.31
N SER A 101 -7.80 -16.18 3.93
CA SER A 101 -7.22 -17.47 3.57
C SER A 101 -7.40 -17.68 2.06
N LEU A 102 -6.28 -17.75 1.32
CA LEU A 102 -6.30 -18.04 -0.12
C LEU A 102 -6.54 -19.53 -0.41
N GLN A 103 -6.42 -20.40 0.61
CA GLN A 103 -6.78 -21.81 0.48
C GLN A 103 -8.30 -22.01 0.41
N SER A 104 -9.05 -21.25 1.22
CA SER A 104 -10.50 -21.32 1.29
C SER A 104 -11.20 -20.22 0.51
N ASN A 105 -10.44 -19.29 -0.07
CA ASN A 105 -10.94 -18.08 -0.73
C ASN A 105 -11.99 -17.35 0.12
N SER A 106 -11.61 -17.04 1.37
CA SER A 106 -12.53 -16.43 2.32
C SER A 106 -11.82 -15.62 3.41
N VAL A 107 -12.58 -14.69 4.00
CA VAL A 107 -12.24 -14.09 5.30
C VAL A 107 -12.51 -15.13 6.40
N VAL A 108 -11.52 -15.42 7.23
CA VAL A 108 -11.57 -16.48 8.26
C VAL A 108 -11.50 -15.94 9.69
N ASP A 109 -11.10 -14.69 9.89
CA ASP A 109 -11.13 -13.99 11.18
C ASP A 109 -11.16 -12.47 10.94
N SER A 110 -11.54 -11.71 11.95
CA SER A 110 -11.45 -10.25 11.94
C SER A 110 -11.19 -9.70 13.33
N ILE A 111 -10.47 -8.59 13.42
CA ILE A 111 -10.13 -7.88 14.65
C ILE A 111 -10.56 -6.43 14.48
N ALA A 112 -11.47 -5.98 15.33
CA ALA A 112 -11.95 -4.60 15.30
C ALA A 112 -10.85 -3.64 15.78
N VAL A 113 -10.75 -2.49 15.11
CA VAL A 113 -9.82 -1.40 15.43
C VAL A 113 -10.60 -0.08 15.45
N PRO A 114 -11.62 0.05 16.32
CA PRO A 114 -12.62 1.13 16.22
C PRO A 114 -12.06 2.52 16.51
N ASP A 115 -10.92 2.60 17.21
CA ASP A 115 -10.27 3.87 17.57
C ASP A 115 -9.40 4.44 16.45
N ALA A 116 -9.22 3.70 15.34
CA ALA A 116 -8.48 4.14 14.17
C ALA A 116 -9.42 4.75 13.13
N PRO A 117 -9.23 6.01 12.72
CA PRO A 117 -10.01 6.63 11.66
C PRO A 117 -9.73 6.02 10.27
N THR A 118 -8.47 5.73 9.95
CA THR A 118 -8.09 5.12 8.67
C THR A 118 -6.86 4.25 8.86
N LEU A 119 -6.96 2.95 8.59
CA LEU A 119 -5.80 2.07 8.49
C LEU A 119 -5.39 1.99 7.03
N ASN A 120 -4.16 2.38 6.69
CA ASN A 120 -3.65 2.33 5.32
C ASN A 120 -2.58 1.24 5.17
N GLY A 121 -1.29 1.59 5.05
CA GLY A 121 -0.20 0.62 4.97
C GLY A 121 -0.18 -0.38 6.13
N LEU A 122 0.18 -1.63 5.82
CA LEU A 122 0.22 -2.74 6.78
C LEU A 122 1.48 -3.56 6.58
N ALA A 123 2.20 -3.88 7.66
CA ALA A 123 3.35 -4.77 7.63
C ALA A 123 3.31 -5.78 8.79
N ALA A 124 3.74 -7.01 8.51
CA ALA A 124 3.99 -8.00 9.54
C ALA A 124 5.43 -7.89 10.06
N LEU A 125 5.65 -8.09 11.36
CA LEU A 125 7.01 -8.15 11.91
C LEU A 125 7.71 -9.43 11.42
N PRO A 126 8.90 -9.36 10.81
CA PRO A 126 9.53 -10.54 10.19
C PRO A 126 9.76 -11.73 11.14
N GLN A 127 10.09 -11.47 12.40
CA GLN A 127 10.32 -12.52 13.41
C GLN A 127 9.04 -13.02 14.08
N CYS A 128 7.95 -12.26 13.98
CA CYS A 128 6.69 -12.53 14.64
C CYS A 128 5.54 -12.09 13.71
N PRO A 129 5.31 -12.79 12.59
CA PRO A 129 4.39 -12.32 11.55
C PRO A 129 2.92 -12.22 12.00
N HIS A 130 2.57 -12.77 13.16
CA HIS A 130 1.28 -12.56 13.82
C HIS A 130 1.12 -11.19 14.49
N VAL A 131 2.21 -10.44 14.65
CA VAL A 131 2.24 -9.06 15.12
C VAL A 131 2.39 -8.15 13.91
N LEU A 132 1.38 -7.30 13.71
CA LEU A 132 1.28 -6.36 12.60
C LEU A 132 1.56 -4.94 13.08
N LEU A 133 2.08 -4.12 12.18
CA LEU A 133 2.16 -2.66 12.29
C LEU A 133 1.28 -2.06 11.20
N SER A 134 0.36 -1.17 11.58
CA SER A 134 -0.57 -0.53 10.65
C SER A 134 -0.49 0.99 10.76
N ALA A 135 -0.46 1.65 9.62
CA ALA A 135 -0.45 3.10 9.49
C ALA A 135 -1.84 3.68 9.77
N ASP A 136 -1.96 4.49 10.81
CA ASP A 136 -3.15 5.31 11.04
C ASP A 136 -2.97 6.69 10.40
N SER A 137 -3.47 6.81 9.17
CA SER A 137 -3.18 7.95 8.30
C SER A 137 -3.72 9.28 8.79
N ILE A 138 -4.77 9.28 9.61
CA ILE A 138 -5.35 10.54 10.13
C ILE A 138 -4.88 10.77 11.56
N GLY A 139 -4.81 9.72 12.38
CA GLY A 139 -4.42 9.85 13.79
C GLY A 139 -2.93 10.09 14.00
N GLY A 140 -2.07 9.90 12.99
CA GLY A 140 -0.63 10.10 13.12
C GLY A 140 0.04 9.07 14.02
N ARG A 141 -0.42 7.82 13.89
CA ARG A 141 0.01 6.71 14.75
C ARG A 141 0.45 5.52 13.91
N ILE A 142 1.29 4.68 14.49
CA ILE A 142 1.46 3.30 14.05
C ILE A 142 0.86 2.41 15.13
N LEU A 143 -0.13 1.61 14.75
CA LEU A 143 -0.78 0.66 15.63
C LEU A 143 -0.08 -0.69 15.55
N ARG A 144 0.20 -1.29 16.70
CA ARG A 144 0.60 -2.68 16.81
C ARG A 144 -0.60 -3.55 17.12
N ILE A 145 -0.81 -4.57 16.28
CA ILE A 145 -1.95 -5.46 16.33
C ILE A 145 -1.45 -6.89 16.40
N ASP A 146 -1.74 -7.60 17.50
CA ASP A 146 -1.41 -9.01 17.64
C ASP A 146 -2.63 -9.86 17.26
N THR A 147 -2.51 -10.59 16.16
CA THR A 147 -3.58 -11.43 15.59
C THR A 147 -3.94 -12.65 16.42
N ARG A 148 -3.08 -13.07 17.37
CA ARG A 148 -3.35 -14.20 18.27
C ARG A 148 -4.04 -13.75 19.54
N THR A 149 -3.55 -12.66 20.13
CA THR A 149 -4.11 -12.12 21.38
C THR A 149 -5.24 -11.12 21.15
N ARG A 150 -5.44 -10.69 19.90
CA ARG A 150 -6.39 -9.66 19.45
C ARG A 150 -6.12 -8.29 20.06
N LYS A 151 -4.93 -8.09 20.63
CA LYS A 151 -4.54 -6.85 21.30
C LYS A 151 -4.15 -5.80 20.26
N VAL A 152 -4.75 -4.62 20.37
CA VAL A 152 -4.43 -3.42 19.61
C VAL A 152 -3.78 -2.41 20.57
N THR A 153 -2.63 -1.86 20.21
CA THR A 153 -1.93 -0.81 20.98
C THR A 153 -1.32 0.22 20.06
N VAL A 154 -1.18 1.47 20.52
CA VAL A 154 -0.31 2.45 19.85
C VAL A 154 1.14 2.04 20.09
N ALA A 155 1.88 1.77 19.02
CA ALA A 155 3.32 1.49 19.08
C ALA A 155 4.15 2.76 18.94
N VAL A 156 3.68 3.68 18.09
CA VAL A 156 4.32 4.97 17.81
C VAL A 156 3.26 6.03 17.59
N GLU A 157 3.50 7.22 18.12
CA GLU A 157 2.75 8.44 17.84
C GLU A 157 3.78 9.56 17.65
N SER A 158 3.64 10.33 16.57
CA SER A 158 4.63 11.34 16.20
C SER A 158 4.05 12.31 15.17
N ASP A 159 4.42 13.59 15.29
CA ASP A 159 4.02 14.63 14.35
C ASP A 159 4.42 14.31 12.90
N ALA A 160 5.52 13.58 12.69
CA ALA A 160 5.97 13.12 11.37
C ALA A 160 5.01 12.12 10.70
N LEU A 161 4.12 11.50 11.48
CA LEU A 161 3.11 10.56 10.99
C LEU A 161 1.77 11.23 10.72
N THR A 162 1.53 12.41 11.30
CA THR A 162 0.27 13.15 11.11
C THR A 162 0.17 13.69 9.68
N PRO A 163 -1.02 14.04 9.19
CA PRO A 163 -1.15 14.81 7.94
C PRO A 163 -0.41 16.15 7.98
N GLY A 164 -0.08 16.69 9.17
CA GLY A 164 0.43 18.04 9.32
C GLY A 164 -0.64 19.11 9.02
N SER A 165 -0.19 20.35 8.89
CA SER A 165 -1.08 21.51 8.65
C SER A 165 -1.15 21.95 7.18
N SER A 166 -0.60 21.17 6.26
CA SER A 166 -0.57 21.49 4.83
C SER A 166 -1.99 21.47 4.25
N ALA A 167 -2.31 22.46 3.43
CA ALA A 167 -3.53 22.44 2.63
C ALA A 167 -3.39 21.36 1.55
N GLY A 168 -4.17 20.28 1.63
CA GLY A 168 -4.02 19.11 0.76
C GLY A 168 -4.91 17.95 1.17
N LEU A 169 -4.67 16.77 0.59
CA LEU A 169 -5.30 15.51 0.99
C LEU A 169 -4.95 15.25 2.46
N ALA A 170 -5.94 15.10 3.35
CA ALA A 170 -5.70 14.97 4.78
C ALA A 170 -5.16 13.58 5.19
N VAL A 171 -4.26 12.99 4.42
CA VAL A 171 -3.65 11.67 4.63
C VAL A 171 -2.19 11.85 5.06
N GLY A 172 -1.87 11.44 6.29
CA GLY A 172 -0.53 11.46 6.85
C GLY A 172 0.27 10.23 6.45
N ILE A 173 0.72 9.45 7.43
CA ILE A 173 1.39 8.16 7.19
C ILE A 173 0.54 7.28 6.26
N ASN A 174 1.15 6.78 5.19
CA ASN A 174 0.45 5.98 4.19
C ASN A 174 1.11 4.60 4.02
N GLY A 175 1.99 4.45 3.03
CA GLY A 175 2.80 3.25 2.85
C GLY A 175 3.64 2.96 4.09
N LEU A 176 3.73 1.69 4.50
CA LEU A 176 4.48 1.25 5.67
C LEU A 176 5.12 -0.11 5.41
N ARG A 177 6.44 -0.20 5.56
CA ARG A 177 7.18 -1.46 5.45
C ARG A 177 8.24 -1.63 6.52
N VAL A 178 8.45 -2.87 6.95
CA VAL A 178 9.56 -3.25 7.83
C VAL A 178 10.70 -3.80 7.00
N HIS A 179 11.88 -3.18 7.09
CA HIS A 179 13.06 -3.62 6.35
C HIS A 179 14.35 -3.30 7.14
N GLY A 180 15.27 -4.26 7.22
CA GLY A 180 16.60 -4.04 7.83
C GLY A 180 16.59 -3.57 9.30
N GLY A 181 15.55 -3.88 10.08
CA GLY A 181 15.40 -3.40 11.47
C GLY A 181 14.83 -1.99 11.61
N TYR A 182 14.24 -1.47 10.54
CA TYR A 182 13.55 -0.18 10.50
C TYR A 182 12.09 -0.37 10.10
N VAL A 183 11.24 0.55 10.54
CA VAL A 183 10.01 0.89 9.81
C VAL A 183 10.37 2.01 8.85
N TYR A 184 10.07 1.79 7.58
CA TYR A 184 10.02 2.83 6.55
C TYR A 184 8.57 3.19 6.32
N PHE A 185 8.32 4.46 6.02
CA PHE A 185 6.99 4.93 5.70
C PHE A 185 7.04 6.12 4.75
N THR A 186 5.95 6.29 4.02
CA THR A 186 5.63 7.54 3.31
C THR A 186 4.63 8.34 4.13
N ASN A 187 4.69 9.66 3.99
CA ASN A 187 3.63 10.56 4.42
C ASN A 187 3.11 11.32 3.21
N SER A 188 1.84 11.10 2.87
CA SER A 188 1.23 11.62 1.65
C SER A 188 1.11 13.14 1.66
N ASN A 189 0.58 13.74 2.74
CA ASN A 189 0.36 15.19 2.80
C ASN A 189 1.64 15.98 3.14
N GLN A 190 2.56 15.40 3.91
CA GLN A 190 3.86 16.05 4.18
C GLN A 190 4.89 15.82 3.07
N GLY A 191 4.62 14.91 2.13
CA GLY A 191 5.52 14.58 1.03
C GLY A 191 6.88 14.07 1.52
N THR A 192 6.89 13.14 2.49
CA THR A 192 8.14 12.60 3.05
C THR A 192 8.24 11.10 2.87
N PHE A 193 9.45 10.62 2.59
CA PHE A 193 9.84 9.23 2.73
C PHE A 193 10.85 9.14 3.88
N ALA A 194 10.49 8.41 4.93
CA ALA A 194 11.20 8.46 6.20
C ALA A 194 11.28 7.08 6.85
N ARG A 195 12.11 6.97 7.90
CA ARG A 195 12.25 5.74 8.67
C ARG A 195 12.58 6.01 10.13
N PHE A 196 12.46 4.99 10.95
CA PHE A 196 13.06 4.94 12.30
C PHE A 196 13.39 3.48 12.64
N ARG A 197 14.35 3.27 13.55
CA ARG A 197 14.72 1.91 13.98
C ARG A 197 13.60 1.33 14.83
N ILE A 198 13.43 0.02 14.79
CA ILE A 198 12.48 -0.67 15.66
C ILE A 198 13.14 -1.79 16.46
N ASP A 199 12.57 -2.09 17.62
CA ASP A 199 12.85 -3.35 18.31
C ASP A 199 12.07 -4.53 17.70
N LYS A 200 12.21 -5.72 18.31
CA LYS A 200 11.55 -6.95 17.85
C LYS A 200 10.03 -6.92 17.92
N LEU A 201 9.45 -5.99 18.67
CA LEU A 201 8.01 -5.80 18.83
C LEU A 201 7.52 -4.55 18.08
N GLY A 202 8.36 -3.94 17.24
CA GLY A 202 7.98 -2.77 16.46
C GLY A 202 7.94 -1.46 17.25
N ASN A 203 8.46 -1.42 18.48
CA ASN A 203 8.58 -0.15 19.21
C ASN A 203 9.67 0.72 18.58
N GLN A 204 9.43 2.01 18.49
CA GLN A 204 10.40 2.96 17.95
C GLN A 204 11.67 3.04 18.81
N LEU A 205 12.81 3.02 18.15
CA LEU A 205 14.14 3.28 18.69
C LEU A 205 14.74 4.47 17.94
N GLY A 206 15.14 5.51 18.68
CA GLY A 206 15.70 6.72 18.10
C GLY A 206 14.68 7.60 17.37
N ALA A 207 15.19 8.65 16.73
CA ALA A 207 14.37 9.65 16.04
C ALA A 207 13.90 9.18 14.66
N VAL A 208 12.89 9.88 14.11
CA VAL A 208 12.52 9.75 12.70
C VAL A 208 13.60 10.40 11.83
N GLU A 209 14.08 9.64 10.84
CA GLU A 209 15.03 10.06 9.82
C GLU A 209 14.27 10.28 8.50
N VAL A 210 14.20 11.53 8.02
CA VAL A 210 13.68 11.82 6.67
C VAL A 210 14.77 11.53 5.64
N ILE A 211 14.50 10.61 4.72
CA ILE A 211 15.43 10.17 3.68
C ILE A 211 15.27 11.03 2.43
N ALA A 212 14.03 11.35 2.10
CA ALA A 212 13.67 12.09 0.89
C ALA A 212 12.40 12.92 1.12
N ARG A 213 12.26 13.96 0.30
CA ARG A 213 11.08 14.84 0.26
C ARG A 213 10.59 14.99 -1.17
N ALA A 214 9.28 15.05 -1.33
CA ALA A 214 8.60 15.43 -2.55
C ALA A 214 9.21 16.70 -3.15
N THR A 215 9.32 16.74 -4.48
CA THR A 215 9.89 17.89 -5.20
C THR A 215 8.85 18.97 -5.48
N SER A 216 7.57 18.59 -5.50
CA SER A 216 6.41 19.47 -5.58
C SER A 216 5.43 19.18 -4.43
N ALA A 217 4.60 20.15 -4.06
CA ALA A 217 3.48 19.93 -3.13
C ALA A 217 2.40 19.00 -3.72
N ASP A 218 2.37 18.84 -5.05
CA ASP A 218 1.46 17.95 -5.76
C ASP A 218 1.98 16.50 -5.84
N ASP A 219 3.26 16.26 -5.50
CA ASP A 219 3.86 14.92 -5.51
C ASP A 219 3.44 14.17 -4.24
N ILE A 220 2.27 13.53 -4.28
CA ILE A 220 1.74 12.77 -3.15
C ILE A 220 2.35 11.37 -3.17
N TYR A 221 3.17 11.06 -2.16
CA TYR A 221 3.71 9.72 -1.98
C TYR A 221 2.65 8.78 -1.42
N ASP A 222 2.46 7.65 -2.09
CA ASP A 222 1.60 6.56 -1.62
C ASP A 222 2.47 5.39 -1.13
N ASP A 223 2.18 4.14 -1.49
CA ASP A 223 2.95 2.99 -1.04
C ASP A 223 4.20 2.76 -1.91
N PHE A 224 5.11 1.89 -1.45
CA PHE A 224 6.43 1.71 -2.03
C PHE A 224 6.92 0.28 -1.93
N THR A 225 8.07 -0.06 -2.51
CA THR A 225 8.81 -1.32 -2.25
C THR A 225 10.31 -1.06 -2.26
N PHE A 226 11.11 -2.07 -1.92
CA PHE A 226 12.56 -2.05 -2.10
C PHE A 226 13.01 -3.05 -3.16
N ASP A 227 14.10 -2.75 -3.87
CA ASP A 227 14.91 -3.74 -4.58
C ASP A 227 15.93 -4.42 -3.63
N PHE A 228 16.69 -5.39 -4.15
CA PHE A 228 17.72 -6.09 -3.37
C PHE A 228 18.94 -5.22 -3.01
N ALA A 229 19.12 -4.06 -3.66
CA ALA A 229 20.16 -3.10 -3.32
C ALA A 229 19.68 -2.07 -2.26
N GLY A 230 18.43 -2.15 -1.82
CA GLY A 230 17.83 -1.25 -0.84
C GLY A 230 17.35 0.08 -1.42
N ASN A 231 17.26 0.22 -2.75
CA ASN A 231 16.59 1.37 -3.34
C ASN A 231 15.08 1.23 -3.15
N ALA A 232 14.43 2.30 -2.72
CA ALA A 232 12.97 2.38 -2.65
C ALA A 232 12.38 2.78 -4.00
N TYR A 233 11.27 2.17 -4.37
CA TYR A 233 10.44 2.55 -5.52
C TYR A 233 9.09 2.97 -4.97
N VAL A 234 8.78 4.26 -5.07
CA VAL A 234 7.63 4.90 -4.42
C VAL A 234 6.61 5.29 -5.48
N ALA A 235 5.35 4.88 -5.29
CA ALA A 235 4.25 5.37 -6.10
C ALA A 235 3.99 6.84 -5.77
N VAL A 236 3.88 7.67 -6.81
CA VAL A 236 3.67 9.11 -6.68
C VAL A 236 2.51 9.52 -7.56
N HIS A 237 1.46 10.02 -6.92
CA HIS A 237 0.31 10.54 -7.63
C HIS A 237 0.71 11.78 -8.45
N SER A 238 0.11 12.00 -9.61
CA SER A 238 -0.93 11.15 -10.23
C SER A 238 -0.37 10.14 -11.25
N TYR A 239 0.92 10.16 -11.59
CA TYR A 239 1.36 9.50 -12.84
C TYR A 239 2.72 8.80 -12.81
N SER A 240 3.41 8.73 -11.66
CA SER A 240 4.81 8.33 -11.67
C SER A 240 5.23 7.37 -10.56
N VAL A 241 6.38 6.74 -10.78
CA VAL A 241 7.14 6.04 -9.75
C VAL A 241 8.51 6.69 -9.66
N VAL A 242 8.94 7.02 -8.44
CA VAL A 242 10.29 7.55 -8.19
C VAL A 242 11.15 6.50 -7.53
N LYS A 243 12.43 6.46 -7.93
CA LYS A 243 13.46 5.67 -7.26
C LYS A 243 14.18 6.55 -6.25
N ILE A 244 14.34 6.05 -5.03
CA ILE A 244 15.04 6.72 -3.94
C ILE A 244 16.14 5.78 -3.44
N THR A 245 17.40 6.19 -3.56
CA THR A 245 18.54 5.40 -3.07
C THR A 245 18.61 5.40 -1.53
N PRO A 246 19.35 4.47 -0.89
CA PRO A 246 19.58 4.51 0.56
C PRO A 246 20.16 5.83 1.09
N GLY A 247 20.87 6.58 0.23
CA GLY A 247 21.43 7.90 0.55
C GLY A 247 20.45 9.07 0.31
N GLY A 248 19.21 8.81 -0.10
CA GLY A 248 18.19 9.83 -0.32
C GLY A 248 18.23 10.51 -1.69
N VAL A 249 19.08 10.05 -2.61
CA VAL A 249 19.08 10.55 -4.00
C VAL A 249 17.82 10.05 -4.69
N GLN A 250 17.05 10.98 -5.25
CA GLN A 250 15.79 10.71 -5.96
C GLN A 250 15.95 10.89 -7.46
N SER A 251 15.28 10.03 -8.21
CA SER A 251 15.16 10.13 -9.67
C SER A 251 13.83 9.56 -10.14
N LEU A 252 13.23 10.18 -11.15
CA LEU A 252 12.09 9.62 -11.86
C LEU A 252 12.46 8.25 -12.43
N PHE A 253 11.73 7.20 -12.04
CA PHE A 253 11.97 5.83 -12.53
C PHE A 253 11.07 5.52 -13.73
N TYR A 254 9.79 5.85 -13.63
CA TYR A 254 8.82 5.67 -14.70
C TYR A 254 7.66 6.65 -14.58
N GLY A 255 6.99 6.91 -15.72
CA GLY A 255 5.93 7.90 -15.84
C GLY A 255 6.48 9.30 -16.13
N ALA A 256 5.60 10.26 -16.37
CA ALA A 256 5.97 11.67 -16.50
C ALA A 256 4.73 12.57 -16.31
N ASP A 257 3.71 12.38 -17.14
CA ASP A 257 2.47 13.14 -17.09
C ASP A 257 1.28 12.31 -17.60
N SER A 258 0.09 12.92 -17.58
CA SER A 258 -1.16 12.30 -18.05
C SER A 258 -1.16 11.93 -19.54
N ASN A 259 -0.29 12.54 -20.37
CA ASN A 259 -0.26 12.32 -21.81
C ASN A 259 0.72 11.21 -22.22
N SER A 260 1.63 10.84 -21.31
CA SER A 260 2.77 9.96 -21.61
C SER A 260 2.86 8.75 -20.68
N SER A 261 2.13 8.74 -19.58
CA SER A 261 2.13 7.63 -18.62
C SER A 261 0.96 6.69 -18.86
N ILE A 262 1.24 5.38 -18.77
CA ILE A 262 0.19 4.36 -18.64
C ILE A 262 -0.39 4.38 -17.22
N LEU A 263 0.36 4.88 -16.22
CA LEU A 263 -0.07 4.91 -14.83
C LEU A 263 -0.98 6.11 -14.59
N HIS A 264 -2.18 5.85 -14.06
CA HIS A 264 -3.10 6.87 -13.56
C HIS A 264 -3.45 6.59 -12.09
N GLU A 265 -3.06 7.52 -11.21
CA GLU A 265 -3.16 7.40 -9.76
C GLU A 265 -2.44 6.14 -9.24
N PRO A 266 -1.11 5.97 -9.43
CA PRO A 266 -0.41 4.80 -8.90
C PRO A 266 -0.50 4.78 -7.36
N THR A 267 -0.90 3.64 -6.81
CA THR A 267 -1.25 3.50 -5.37
C THR A 267 -0.24 2.66 -4.60
N SER A 268 0.22 1.54 -5.17
CA SER A 268 1.17 0.65 -4.51
C SER A 268 2.17 0.03 -5.45
N VAL A 269 3.28 -0.42 -4.88
CA VAL A 269 4.41 -1.01 -5.58
C VAL A 269 4.86 -2.28 -4.85
N ALA A 270 5.15 -3.36 -5.58
CA ALA A 270 5.83 -4.52 -5.04
C ALA A 270 6.91 -5.06 -6.00
N LEU A 271 7.99 -5.58 -5.43
CA LEU A 271 9.06 -6.22 -6.19
C LEU A 271 8.60 -7.59 -6.71
N ALA A 272 8.85 -7.88 -7.99
CA ALA A 272 8.68 -9.22 -8.53
C ALA A 272 9.64 -10.22 -7.86
N ILE A 273 9.29 -11.51 -7.83
CA ILE A 273 10.08 -12.54 -7.14
C ILE A 273 11.53 -12.61 -7.64
N ASP A 274 11.73 -12.42 -8.94
CA ASP A 274 13.05 -12.46 -9.57
C ASP A 274 13.91 -11.22 -9.24
N GLY A 275 13.30 -10.17 -8.67
CA GLY A 275 13.96 -8.90 -8.38
C GLY A 275 14.34 -8.10 -9.61
N LEU A 276 13.81 -8.44 -10.80
CA LEU A 276 14.15 -7.78 -12.07
C LEU A 276 13.13 -6.72 -12.49
N SER A 277 12.01 -6.64 -11.78
CA SER A 277 10.93 -5.70 -12.07
C SER A 277 10.12 -5.39 -10.83
N ILE A 278 9.34 -4.33 -10.90
CA ILE A 278 8.28 -4.00 -9.94
C ILE A 278 6.92 -4.13 -10.62
N TYR A 279 5.91 -4.49 -9.83
CA TYR A 279 4.50 -4.32 -10.18
C TYR A 279 3.97 -3.07 -9.50
N VAL A 280 3.14 -2.31 -10.20
CA VAL A 280 2.49 -1.10 -9.72
C VAL A 280 0.98 -1.24 -9.90
N SER A 281 0.22 -1.01 -8.84
CA SER A 281 -1.24 -0.88 -8.90
C SER A 281 -1.62 0.58 -9.07
N SER A 282 -2.83 0.82 -9.57
CA SER A 282 -3.33 2.18 -9.72
C SER A 282 -4.82 2.31 -9.44
N GLY A 283 -5.25 3.53 -9.15
CA GLY A 283 -6.64 3.91 -8.97
C GLY A 283 -7.41 4.09 -10.28
N GLY A 284 -6.72 4.34 -11.40
CA GLY A 284 -7.32 4.60 -12.70
C GLY A 284 -7.66 6.08 -12.92
N ASN A 285 -8.48 6.37 -13.93
CA ASN A 285 -8.94 7.72 -14.25
C ASN A 285 -10.48 7.75 -14.38
N PHE A 286 -11.14 7.99 -13.25
CA PHE A 286 -12.61 8.09 -13.19
C PHE A 286 -13.16 9.40 -13.78
N ALA A 287 -12.30 10.38 -14.09
CA ALA A 287 -12.69 11.60 -14.78
C ALA A 287 -12.60 11.46 -16.32
N ALA A 288 -11.97 10.41 -16.84
CA ALA A 288 -11.84 10.16 -18.26
C ALA A 288 -13.17 9.74 -18.91
N THR A 289 -13.27 9.91 -20.23
CA THR A 289 -14.36 9.39 -21.05
C THR A 289 -13.77 8.61 -22.23
N PRO A 290 -13.88 7.26 -22.25
CA PRO A 290 -14.52 6.40 -21.23
C PRO A 290 -13.72 6.37 -19.92
N VAL A 291 -14.40 6.06 -18.81
CA VAL A 291 -13.77 5.81 -17.51
C VAL A 291 -12.76 4.66 -17.64
N THR A 292 -11.62 4.80 -16.97
CA THR A 292 -10.65 3.72 -16.80
C THR A 292 -10.51 3.39 -15.32
N GLY A 293 -10.63 2.11 -14.97
CA GLY A 293 -10.32 1.64 -13.62
C GLY A 293 -8.81 1.47 -13.43
N GLY A 294 -8.47 0.94 -12.26
CA GLY A 294 -7.12 0.63 -11.85
C GLY A 294 -6.41 -0.36 -12.77
N GLN A 295 -5.09 -0.26 -12.80
CA GLN A 295 -4.22 -1.08 -13.63
C GLN A 295 -3.24 -1.86 -12.77
N VAL A 296 -2.71 -2.94 -13.32
CA VAL A 296 -1.49 -3.57 -12.84
C VAL A 296 -0.45 -3.45 -13.95
N VAL A 297 0.63 -2.73 -13.67
CA VAL A 297 1.71 -2.47 -14.63
C VAL A 297 3.00 -3.07 -14.10
N GLN A 298 3.72 -3.82 -14.94
CA GLN A 298 5.07 -4.31 -14.65
C GLN A 298 6.10 -3.35 -15.26
N ILE A 299 7.13 -2.98 -14.50
CA ILE A 299 8.19 -2.04 -14.90
C ILE A 299 9.55 -2.68 -14.56
N TRP A 300 10.44 -2.81 -15.54
CA TRP A 300 11.73 -3.50 -15.38
C TRP A 300 12.82 -2.56 -14.84
N LEU A 301 13.67 -3.09 -13.94
CA LEU A 301 14.71 -2.36 -13.21
C LEU A 301 15.99 -2.10 -14.03
#